data_AF-A0A4Q3SC06-F1
#
_entry.id   AF-A0A4Q3SC06-F1
#
_cell.length_a   1.000
_cell.length_b   1.000
_cell.length_c   1.000
_cell.angle_alpha   90.00
_cell.angle_beta   90.00
_cell.angle_gamma   90.00
#
_symmetry.space_group_name_H-M   'P 1'
#
loop_
_entity.id
_entity.type
_entity.pdbx_description
1 polymer ?
#
loop_
_entity_poly.entity_id
_entity_poly.type
_entity_poly.pdbx_seq_one_letter_code
_entity_poly.pdbx_strand_id
1 'polypeptide(L)'
;LEYLEDRWPTPALLPATPAERARVRMLEEAMDTHFEAINWGLSEIRWFRRAEGELERTLLARAAGQTRRWFGWLEGQLEGRTWFNGEAFGWGDLAVAPYLNGSVGHGFPPDRGSRLEDWLARANARASVAETSAEAAASASASAMPNVAKLVRQGLFKREYRDHRLEWMIKSGGAQVVIDGLERDNIRFSPDFGPR
;
A
#
# COMPACT_ATOMS: atom_id res chain seq x y z
N LEU A 1 -9.57 11.34 -2.37
CA LEU A 1 -11.02 11.03 -2.44
C LEU A 1 -11.91 12.24 -2.10
N GLU A 2 -11.47 13.17 -1.24
CA GLU A 2 -12.27 14.34 -0.79
C GLU A 2 -12.92 15.15 -1.91
N TYR A 3 -12.16 15.52 -2.95
CA TYR A 3 -12.74 16.27 -4.07
C TYR A 3 -13.91 15.55 -4.75
N LEU A 4 -13.86 14.22 -4.86
CA LEU A 4 -14.94 13.45 -5.50
C LEU A 4 -16.21 13.44 -4.65
N GLU A 5 -16.06 13.28 -3.33
CA GLU A 5 -17.18 13.33 -2.38
C GLU A 5 -17.84 14.71 -2.34
N ASP A 6 -17.05 15.80 -2.37
CA ASP A 6 -17.58 17.16 -2.36
C ASP A 6 -18.22 17.54 -3.70
N ARG A 7 -17.61 17.14 -4.82
CA ARG A 7 -18.08 17.49 -6.16
C ARG A 7 -19.28 16.64 -6.60
N TRP A 8 -19.32 15.37 -6.20
CA TRP A 8 -20.36 14.41 -6.54
C TRP A 8 -20.84 13.66 -5.28
N PRO A 9 -21.65 14.31 -4.42
CA PRO A 9 -22.04 13.76 -3.12
C PRO A 9 -23.08 12.63 -3.22
N THR A 10 -23.46 12.20 -4.43
CA THR A 10 -24.45 11.12 -4.62
C THR A 10 -23.99 10.19 -5.75
N PRO A 11 -23.82 8.89 -5.48
CA PRO A 11 -23.90 8.25 -4.16
C PRO A 11 -22.76 8.70 -3.23
N ALA A 12 -23.04 8.89 -1.94
CA ALA A 12 -22.01 9.23 -0.96
C ALA A 12 -21.03 8.06 -0.77
N LEU A 13 -19.72 8.35 -0.76
CA LEU A 13 -18.69 7.35 -0.48
C LEU A 13 -18.42 7.24 1.01
N LEU A 14 -18.59 8.31 1.77
CA LEU A 14 -18.41 8.30 3.22
C LEU A 14 -19.73 7.97 3.96
N PRO A 15 -19.63 7.42 5.19
CA PRO A 15 -20.80 7.14 6.02
C PRO A 15 -21.48 8.44 6.51
N ALA A 16 -22.72 8.30 7.00
CA ALA A 16 -23.58 9.44 7.32
C ALA A 16 -23.15 10.23 8.57
N THR A 17 -22.64 9.56 9.61
CA THR A 17 -22.37 10.21 10.90
C THR A 17 -20.94 10.78 10.96
N PRO A 18 -20.72 11.92 11.61
CA PRO A 18 -19.37 12.49 11.76
C PRO A 18 -18.37 11.52 12.39
N ALA A 19 -18.80 10.71 13.36
CA ALA A 19 -17.95 9.73 14.02
C ALA A 19 -17.47 8.63 13.04
N GLU A 20 -18.37 8.08 12.22
CA GLU A 20 -17.98 7.08 11.22
C GLU A 20 -17.13 7.69 10.10
N ARG A 21 -17.39 8.94 9.71
CA ARG A 21 -16.55 9.66 8.74
C ARG A 21 -15.12 9.84 9.26
N ALA A 22 -14.98 10.22 10.53
CA ALA A 22 -13.67 10.34 11.17
C ALA A 22 -12.95 9.00 11.23
N ARG A 23 -13.65 7.92 11.61
CA ARG A 23 -13.10 6.56 11.63
C ARG A 23 -12.59 6.14 10.24
N VAL A 24 -13.37 6.35 9.19
CA VAL A 24 -12.99 5.99 7.82
C VAL A 24 -11.77 6.80 7.33
N ARG A 25 -11.69 8.09 7.65
CA ARG A 25 -10.51 8.92 7.31
C ARG A 25 -9.26 8.51 8.09
N MET A 26 -9.40 8.15 9.37
CA MET A 26 -8.29 7.61 10.15
C MET A 26 -7.82 6.25 9.61
N LEU A 27 -8.75 5.43 9.10
CA LEU A 27 -8.42 4.19 8.41
C LEU A 27 -7.65 4.48 7.11
N GLU A 28 -8.12 5.41 6.27
CA GLU A 28 -7.41 5.83 5.06
C GLU A 28 -5.99 6.30 5.38
N GLU A 29 -5.83 7.20 6.34
CA GLU A 29 -4.52 7.71 6.77
C GLU A 29 -3.59 6.57 7.20
N ALA A 30 -4.08 5.62 8.00
CA ALA A 30 -3.29 4.48 8.45
C ALA A 30 -2.85 3.58 7.27
N MET A 31 -3.71 3.41 6.27
CA MET A 31 -3.43 2.62 5.07
C MET A 31 -2.44 3.34 4.14
N ASP A 32 -2.66 4.63 3.87
CA ASP A 32 -1.86 5.45 2.95
C ASP A 32 -0.46 5.76 3.47
N THR A 33 -0.23 5.65 4.79
CA THR A 33 1.08 5.88 5.41
C THR A 33 1.74 4.58 5.83
N HIS A 34 1.26 3.96 6.91
CA HIS A 34 2.00 2.92 7.60
C HIS A 34 1.88 1.55 6.92
N PHE A 35 0.71 1.22 6.36
CA PHE A 35 0.54 -0.02 5.62
C PHE A 35 1.20 0.08 4.24
N GLU A 36 1.00 1.21 3.54
CA GLU A 36 1.64 1.49 2.25
C GLU A 36 3.15 1.28 2.30
N ALA A 37 3.81 1.80 3.34
CA ALA A 37 5.26 1.69 3.49
C ALA A 37 5.78 0.25 3.47
N ILE A 38 4.98 -0.72 3.93
CA ILE A 38 5.33 -2.14 3.93
C ILE A 38 5.31 -2.69 2.50
N ASN A 39 4.23 -2.47 1.75
CA ASN A 39 4.12 -2.90 0.35
C ASN A 39 5.18 -2.21 -0.52
N TRP A 40 5.39 -0.91 -0.30
CA TRP A 40 6.43 -0.17 -0.97
C TRP A 40 7.83 -0.74 -0.65
N GLY A 41 8.09 -1.03 0.61
CA GLY A 41 9.34 -1.67 1.05
C GLY A 41 9.56 -3.03 0.41
N LEU A 42 8.53 -3.87 0.36
CA LEU A 42 8.57 -5.16 -0.34
C LEU A 42 8.90 -5.00 -1.83
N SER A 43 8.44 -3.92 -2.45
CA SER A 43 8.77 -3.57 -3.84
C SER A 43 10.26 -3.26 -4.00
N GLU A 44 10.86 -2.48 -3.08
CA GLU A 44 12.31 -2.18 -3.08
C GLU A 44 13.13 -3.46 -3.08
N ILE A 45 12.71 -4.45 -2.29
CA ILE A 45 13.49 -5.69 -2.13
C ILE A 45 13.27 -6.63 -3.30
N ARG A 46 12.02 -6.95 -3.63
CA ARG A 46 11.69 -7.99 -4.62
C ARG A 46 11.92 -7.55 -6.06
N TRP A 47 11.52 -6.33 -6.42
CA TRP A 47 11.56 -5.87 -7.81
C TRP A 47 12.77 -5.00 -8.09
N PHE A 48 13.18 -4.14 -7.15
CA PHE A 48 14.33 -3.26 -7.33
C PHE A 48 15.64 -3.85 -6.81
N ARG A 49 15.58 -5.02 -6.14
CA ARG A 49 16.77 -5.78 -5.68
C ARG A 49 17.72 -4.92 -4.87
N ARG A 50 17.14 -4.09 -3.99
CA ARG A 50 17.85 -3.10 -3.17
C ARG A 50 18.58 -3.70 -1.97
N ALA A 51 18.21 -4.91 -1.58
CA ALA A 51 18.92 -5.72 -0.61
C ALA A 51 19.04 -7.15 -1.15
N GLU A 52 20.10 -7.84 -0.76
CA GLU A 52 20.36 -9.23 -1.11
C GLU A 52 20.89 -9.98 0.12
N GLY A 53 20.81 -11.31 0.11
CA GLY A 53 21.36 -12.15 1.17
C GLY A 53 20.67 -11.93 2.52
N GLU A 54 21.45 -11.73 3.58
CA GLU A 54 20.90 -11.63 4.95
C GLU A 54 20.02 -10.39 5.16
N LEU A 55 20.36 -9.27 4.51
CA LEU A 55 19.57 -8.05 4.61
C LEU A 55 18.20 -8.23 3.96
N GLU A 56 18.14 -8.86 2.79
CA GLU A 56 16.88 -9.23 2.14
C GLU A 56 16.02 -10.13 3.05
N ARG A 57 16.60 -11.20 3.60
CA ARG A 57 15.88 -12.10 4.52
C ARG A 57 15.30 -11.36 5.73
N THR A 58 16.09 -10.48 6.33
CA THR A 58 15.69 -9.66 7.48
C THR A 58 14.50 -8.77 7.12
N LEU A 59 14.58 -8.03 6.01
CA LEU A 59 13.54 -7.09 5.59
C LEU A 59 12.24 -7.82 5.20
N LEU A 60 12.34 -8.94 4.49
CA LEU A 60 11.18 -9.76 4.14
C LEU A 60 10.50 -10.35 5.38
N ALA A 61 11.27 -10.83 6.36
CA ALA A 61 10.71 -11.36 7.61
C ALA A 61 10.02 -10.25 8.44
N ARG A 62 10.60 -9.05 8.48
CA ARG A 62 10.01 -7.88 9.16
C ARG A 62 8.70 -7.45 8.49
N ALA A 63 8.68 -7.34 7.17
CA ALA A 63 7.49 -7.02 6.40
C ALA A 63 6.38 -8.04 6.68
N ALA A 64 6.68 -9.34 6.56
CA ALA A 64 5.71 -10.41 6.82
C ALA A 64 5.09 -10.32 8.23
N GLY A 65 5.92 -10.07 9.25
CA GLY A 65 5.45 -9.92 10.62
C GLY A 65 4.60 -8.67 10.85
N GLN A 66 4.94 -7.56 10.20
CA GLN A 66 4.16 -6.32 10.28
C GLN A 66 2.82 -6.45 9.54
N THR A 67 2.81 -7.01 8.34
CA THR A 67 1.59 -7.26 7.56
C THR A 67 0.58 -8.10 8.35
N ARG A 68 1.02 -9.18 9.01
CA ARG A 68 0.13 -9.99 9.88
C ARG A 68 -0.47 -9.20 11.04
N ARG A 69 0.30 -8.30 11.67
CA ARG A 69 -0.23 -7.44 12.74
C ARG A 69 -1.27 -6.45 12.20
N TRP A 70 -1.05 -5.91 11.01
CA TRP A 70 -2.03 -5.06 10.34
C TRP A 70 -3.31 -5.80 9.99
N PHE A 71 -3.22 -7.06 9.54
CA PHE A 71 -4.41 -7.88 9.34
C PHE A 71 -5.22 -8.04 10.62
N GLY A 72 -4.56 -8.29 11.76
CA GLY A 72 -5.24 -8.32 13.07
C GLY A 72 -5.94 -7.00 13.43
N TRP A 73 -5.34 -5.85 13.12
CA TRP A 73 -5.98 -4.55 13.35
C TRP A 73 -7.18 -4.32 12.41
N LEU A 74 -7.04 -4.65 11.12
CA LEU A 74 -8.10 -4.55 10.12
C LEU A 74 -9.28 -5.49 10.43
N GLU A 75 -9.01 -6.69 10.94
CA GLU A 75 -10.01 -7.63 11.45
C GLU A 75 -10.90 -7.01 12.55
N GLY A 76 -10.32 -6.15 13.39
CA GLY A 76 -11.05 -5.36 14.39
C GLY A 76 -11.80 -4.18 13.79
N GLN A 77 -11.23 -3.50 12.80
CA GLN A 77 -11.94 -2.44 12.06
C GLN A 77 -13.18 -2.97 11.31
N LEU A 78 -13.14 -4.23 10.88
CA LEU A 78 -14.23 -4.90 10.17
C LEU A 78 -15.21 -5.63 11.10
N GLU A 79 -14.90 -5.76 12.40
CA GLU A 79 -15.76 -6.47 13.35
C GLU A 79 -17.17 -5.85 13.39
N GLY A 80 -18.18 -6.71 13.25
CA GLY A 80 -19.59 -6.29 13.21
C GLY A 80 -20.01 -5.50 11.96
N ARG A 81 -19.15 -5.40 10.93
CA ARG A 81 -19.40 -4.61 9.72
C ARG A 81 -19.29 -5.45 8.45
N THR A 82 -20.08 -5.12 7.43
CA THR A 82 -19.98 -5.77 6.11
C THR A 82 -18.84 -5.19 5.29
N TRP A 83 -18.60 -3.89 5.44
CA TRP A 83 -17.59 -3.12 4.72
C TRP A 83 -16.78 -2.27 5.71
N PHE A 84 -15.57 -1.87 5.33
CA PHE A 84 -14.81 -0.90 6.13
C PHE A 84 -15.52 0.45 6.23
N ASN A 85 -16.43 0.71 5.31
CA ASN A 85 -17.29 1.88 5.27
C ASN A 85 -18.63 1.69 6.03
N GLY A 86 -18.87 0.54 6.67
CA GLY A 86 -20.08 0.21 7.44
C GLY A 86 -20.96 -0.80 6.72
N GLU A 87 -22.21 -0.43 6.44
CA GLU A 87 -23.21 -1.31 5.79
C GLU A 87 -23.08 -1.35 4.26
N ALA A 88 -22.53 -0.30 3.65
CA ALA A 88 -22.36 -0.16 2.21
C ALA A 88 -20.89 0.04 1.84
N PHE A 89 -20.49 -0.48 0.68
CA PHE A 89 -19.16 -0.26 0.11
C PHE A 89 -18.93 1.23 -0.14
N GLY A 90 -17.76 1.74 0.23
CA GLY A 90 -17.41 3.13 -0.03
C GLY A 90 -15.97 3.45 0.30
N TRP A 91 -15.74 4.64 0.84
CA TRP A 91 -14.43 5.24 1.00
C TRP A 91 -13.45 4.34 1.78
N GLY A 92 -13.88 3.78 2.91
CA GLY A 92 -13.03 2.90 3.70
C GLY A 92 -12.57 1.67 2.92
N ASP A 93 -13.42 1.13 2.04
CA ASP A 93 -13.06 -0.02 1.23
C ASP A 93 -12.12 0.36 0.07
N LEU A 94 -12.35 1.53 -0.54
CA LEU A 94 -11.46 2.10 -1.55
C LEU A 94 -10.05 2.36 -1.00
N ALA A 95 -9.97 2.75 0.28
CA ALA A 95 -8.71 2.96 0.97
C ALA A 95 -7.99 1.67 1.38
N VAL A 96 -8.68 0.53 1.47
CA VAL A 96 -8.07 -0.74 1.93
C VAL A 96 -7.78 -1.70 0.78
N ALA A 97 -8.69 -1.80 -0.21
CA ALA A 97 -8.63 -2.84 -1.23
C ALA A 97 -7.33 -2.82 -2.07
N PRO A 98 -6.84 -1.66 -2.55
CA PRO A 98 -5.60 -1.61 -3.33
C PRO A 98 -4.39 -2.16 -2.55
N TYR A 99 -4.29 -1.83 -1.26
CA TYR A 99 -3.17 -2.25 -0.43
C TYR A 99 -3.21 -3.73 -0.08
N LEU A 100 -4.39 -4.29 0.21
CA LEU A 100 -4.52 -5.72 0.46
C LEU A 100 -4.25 -6.54 -0.79
N ASN A 101 -4.74 -6.10 -1.95
CA ASN A 101 -4.37 -6.70 -3.23
C ASN A 101 -2.86 -6.60 -3.49
N GLY A 102 -2.23 -5.49 -3.12
CA GLY A 102 -0.77 -5.33 -3.15
C GLY A 102 -0.05 -6.36 -2.27
N SER A 103 -0.49 -6.57 -1.02
CA SER A 103 0.09 -7.56 -0.12
C SER A 103 -0.10 -8.99 -0.64
N VAL A 104 -1.28 -9.32 -1.21
CA VAL A 104 -1.52 -10.60 -1.91
C VAL A 104 -0.52 -10.77 -3.05
N GLY A 105 -0.30 -9.75 -3.88
CA GLY A 105 0.69 -9.76 -4.96
C GLY A 105 2.13 -9.95 -4.48
N HIS A 106 2.44 -9.51 -3.26
CA HIS A 106 3.71 -9.78 -2.60
C HIS A 106 3.80 -11.15 -1.92
N GLY A 107 2.75 -11.97 -1.98
CA GLY A 107 2.69 -13.30 -1.36
C GLY A 107 2.31 -13.29 0.11
N PHE A 108 1.63 -12.24 0.57
CA PHE A 108 1.09 -12.11 1.93
C PHE A 108 -0.43 -11.90 1.89
N PRO A 109 -1.22 -12.93 1.54
CA PRO A 109 -2.67 -12.85 1.60
C PRO A 109 -3.17 -12.81 3.06
N PRO A 110 -4.39 -12.30 3.31
CA PRO A 110 -5.09 -12.50 4.58
C PRO A 110 -5.17 -14.00 4.95
N ASP A 111 -5.31 -14.28 6.26
CA ASP A 111 -5.42 -15.66 6.74
C ASP A 111 -6.69 -16.32 6.20
N ARG A 112 -6.61 -17.62 5.91
CA ARG A 112 -7.77 -18.36 5.38
C ARG A 112 -8.91 -18.45 6.40
N GLY A 113 -10.13 -18.22 5.94
CA GLY A 113 -11.33 -18.17 6.76
C GLY A 113 -11.44 -16.92 7.64
N SER A 114 -10.60 -15.91 7.42
CA SER A 114 -10.68 -14.62 8.12
C SER A 114 -11.76 -13.73 7.52
N ARG A 115 -12.29 -12.78 8.31
CA ARG A 115 -13.27 -11.80 7.81
C ARG A 115 -12.66 -10.95 6.69
N LEU A 116 -11.37 -10.72 6.76
CA LEU A 116 -10.59 -9.95 5.81
C LEU A 116 -10.41 -10.68 4.48
N GLU A 117 -10.23 -12.01 4.48
CA GLU A 117 -10.27 -12.81 3.25
C GLU A 117 -11.65 -12.71 2.59
N ASP A 118 -12.72 -12.93 3.37
CA ASP A 118 -14.10 -12.86 2.87
C ASP A 118 -14.44 -11.46 2.34
N TRP A 119 -14.00 -10.41 3.06
CA TRP A 119 -14.15 -9.03 2.63
C TRP A 119 -13.39 -8.74 1.35
N LEU A 120 -12.14 -9.20 1.23
CA LEU A 120 -11.32 -8.94 0.04
C LEU A 120 -11.93 -9.63 -1.19
N ALA A 121 -12.40 -10.86 -1.05
CA ALA A 121 -13.11 -11.57 -2.12
C ALA A 121 -14.36 -10.80 -2.56
N ARG A 122 -15.17 -10.32 -1.60
CA ARG A 122 -16.37 -9.53 -1.87
C ARG A 122 -16.06 -8.17 -2.50
N ALA A 123 -15.00 -7.49 -2.07
CA ALA A 123 -14.56 -6.23 -2.65
C ALA A 123 -14.10 -6.41 -4.10
N ASN A 124 -13.27 -7.43 -4.36
CA ASN A 124 -12.75 -7.74 -5.69
C ASN A 124 -13.83 -8.23 -6.67
N ALA A 125 -14.93 -8.80 -6.18
CA ALA A 125 -16.07 -9.18 -7.02
C ALA A 125 -16.90 -7.99 -7.52
N ARG A 126 -16.71 -6.78 -6.97
CA ARG A 126 -17.42 -5.58 -7.45
C ARG A 126 -16.90 -5.18 -8.82
N ALA A 127 -17.80 -4.87 -9.76
CA ALA A 127 -17.44 -4.49 -11.12
C ALA A 127 -16.39 -3.37 -11.17
N SER A 128 -16.57 -2.30 -10.39
CA SER A 128 -15.63 -1.17 -10.32
C SER A 128 -14.23 -1.57 -9.84
N VAL A 129 -14.12 -2.54 -8.92
CA VAL A 129 -12.83 -2.99 -8.39
C VAL A 129 -12.18 -4.00 -9.35
N ALA A 130 -12.97 -4.91 -9.90
CA ALA A 130 -12.53 -5.90 -10.87
C ALA A 130 -11.98 -5.23 -12.14
N GLU A 131 -12.67 -4.22 -12.66
CA GLU A 131 -12.25 -3.46 -13.84
C GLU A 131 -10.92 -2.74 -13.58
N THR A 132 -10.80 -1.97 -12.51
CA THR A 132 -9.54 -1.30 -12.15
C THR A 132 -8.41 -2.30 -11.90
N SER A 133 -8.70 -3.46 -11.31
CA SER A 133 -7.69 -4.51 -11.11
C SER A 133 -7.21 -5.11 -12.43
N ALA A 134 -8.12 -5.29 -13.40
CA ALA A 134 -7.79 -5.75 -14.74
C ALA A 134 -6.93 -4.72 -15.49
N GLU A 135 -7.27 -3.43 -15.39
CA GLU A 135 -6.47 -2.33 -15.95
C GLU A 135 -5.06 -2.29 -15.35
N ALA A 136 -4.96 -2.42 -14.02
CA ALA A 136 -3.66 -2.46 -13.34
C ALA A 136 -2.82 -3.66 -13.80
N ALA A 137 -3.42 -4.85 -13.93
CA ALA A 137 -2.73 -6.04 -14.44
C ALA A 137 -2.29 -5.90 -15.90
N ALA A 138 -3.14 -5.30 -16.75
CA ALA A 138 -2.80 -4.98 -18.13
C ALA A 138 -1.65 -3.96 -18.21
N SER A 139 -1.68 -2.93 -17.37
CA SER A 139 -0.61 -1.94 -17.28
C SER A 139 0.71 -2.55 -16.79
N ALA A 140 0.66 -3.42 -15.78
CA ALA A 140 1.85 -4.09 -15.26
C ALA A 140 2.48 -5.05 -16.27
N SER A 141 1.66 -5.73 -17.09
CA SER A 141 2.15 -6.62 -18.15
C SER A 141 2.66 -5.85 -19.38
N ALA A 142 2.01 -4.75 -19.77
CA ALA A 142 2.45 -3.87 -20.85
C ALA A 142 3.69 -3.03 -20.47
N SER A 143 3.77 -2.61 -19.20
CA SER A 143 4.88 -1.87 -18.61
C SER A 143 5.89 -2.79 -17.93
N ALA A 144 5.88 -4.09 -18.26
CA ALA A 144 6.93 -5.01 -17.88
C ALA A 144 8.23 -4.54 -18.55
N MET A 145 8.82 -3.46 -18.01
CA MET A 145 10.16 -3.03 -18.28
C MET A 145 11.01 -4.21 -17.82
N PRO A 146 11.58 -5.01 -18.73
CA PRO A 146 12.26 -6.25 -18.35
C PRO A 146 13.57 -5.97 -17.58
N ASN A 147 13.78 -4.73 -17.13
CA ASN A 147 15.00 -4.29 -16.50
C ASN A 147 14.84 -3.10 -15.52
N VAL A 148 13.67 -2.93 -14.88
CA VAL A 148 13.47 -1.79 -13.96
C VAL A 148 14.56 -1.73 -12.87
N ALA A 149 14.98 -2.89 -12.34
CA ALA A 149 16.11 -2.98 -11.40
C ALA A 149 17.43 -2.45 -11.98
N LYS A 150 17.72 -2.69 -13.27
CA LYS A 150 18.91 -2.15 -13.93
C LYS A 150 18.80 -0.66 -14.17
N LEU A 151 17.64 -0.15 -14.59
CA LEU A 151 17.43 1.30 -14.75
C LEU A 151 17.65 2.04 -13.44
N VAL A 152 17.18 1.48 -12.32
CA VAL A 152 17.45 1.99 -10.98
C VAL A 152 18.94 1.93 -10.62
N ARG A 153 19.61 0.81 -10.87
CA ARG A 153 21.06 0.70 -10.66
C ARG A 153 21.87 1.68 -11.49
N GLN A 154 21.39 2.02 -12.69
CA GLN A 154 22.02 2.99 -13.59
C GLN A 154 21.68 4.45 -13.25
N GLY A 155 20.88 4.72 -12.22
CA GLY A 155 20.48 6.08 -11.83
C GLY A 155 19.45 6.74 -12.78
N LEU A 156 18.98 6.01 -13.80
CA LEU A 156 18.02 6.49 -14.79
C LEU A 156 16.59 6.57 -14.24
N PHE A 157 16.36 6.00 -13.05
CA PHE A 157 15.10 6.05 -12.33
C PHE A 157 15.36 6.16 -10.82
N LYS A 158 14.99 7.30 -10.22
CA LYS A 158 15.15 7.54 -8.78
C LYS A 158 13.92 7.10 -8.01
N ARG A 159 14.12 6.24 -7.01
CA ARG A 159 13.05 5.81 -6.09
C ARG A 159 12.77 6.92 -5.07
N GLU A 160 11.51 7.27 -4.90
CA GLU A 160 11.10 8.32 -3.97
C GLU A 160 10.83 7.73 -2.57
N TYR A 161 11.56 8.26 -1.57
CA TYR A 161 11.38 7.98 -0.16
C TYR A 161 10.55 9.12 0.45
N ARG A 162 9.31 8.81 0.84
CA ARG A 162 8.48 9.66 1.70
C ARG A 162 8.82 9.40 3.16
N ASP A 163 8.36 10.24 4.07
CA ASP A 163 8.56 10.12 5.51
C ASP A 163 8.27 8.70 6.07
N HIS A 164 7.09 8.15 5.83
CA HIS A 164 6.69 6.80 6.30
C HIS A 164 7.49 5.68 5.63
N ARG A 165 7.87 5.84 4.36
CA ARG A 165 8.70 4.87 3.63
C ARG A 165 10.13 4.86 4.14
N LEU A 166 10.70 6.04 4.41
CA LEU A 166 12.01 6.18 5.02
C LEU A 166 12.01 5.59 6.43
N GLU A 167 11.04 5.96 7.27
CA GLU A 167 10.91 5.43 8.62
C GLU A 167 10.82 3.89 8.59
N TRP A 168 9.99 3.32 7.71
CA TRP A 168 9.88 1.87 7.55
C TRP A 168 11.21 1.22 7.18
N MET A 169 11.93 1.77 6.19
CA MET A 169 13.20 1.23 5.74
C MET A 169 14.24 1.24 6.87
N ILE A 170 14.36 2.36 7.60
CA ILE A 170 15.28 2.49 8.73
C ILE A 170 14.93 1.51 9.86
N LYS A 171 13.68 1.55 10.36
CA LYS A 171 13.28 0.75 11.54
C LYS A 171 13.24 -0.76 11.29
N SER A 172 13.14 -1.16 10.02
CA SER A 172 13.17 -2.58 9.63
C SER A 172 14.59 -3.12 9.44
N GLY A 173 15.62 -2.29 9.62
CA GLY A 173 17.04 -2.67 9.49
C GLY A 173 17.65 -2.36 8.12
N GLY A 174 16.94 -1.65 7.25
CA GLY A 174 17.32 -1.34 5.88
C GLY A 174 18.12 -0.05 5.71
N ALA A 175 18.78 0.46 6.76
CA ALA A 175 19.52 1.74 6.68
C ALA A 175 20.57 1.74 5.56
N GLN A 176 21.25 0.62 5.34
CA GLN A 176 22.23 0.50 4.25
C GLN A 176 21.61 0.67 2.86
N VAL A 177 20.33 0.28 2.67
CA VAL A 177 19.62 0.50 1.40
C VAL A 177 19.50 1.99 1.08
N VAL A 178 19.25 2.81 2.10
CA VAL A 178 19.13 4.26 1.97
C VAL A 178 20.51 4.87 1.68
N ILE A 179 21.53 4.48 2.44
CA ILE A 179 22.91 4.97 2.27
C ILE A 179 23.43 4.65 0.86
N ASP A 180 23.35 3.39 0.43
CA ASP A 180 23.71 2.96 -0.92
C ASP A 180 22.93 3.74 -1.99
N GLY A 181 21.65 4.05 -1.70
CA GLY A 181 20.79 4.78 -2.60
C GLY A 181 21.24 6.23 -2.82
N LEU A 182 21.72 6.88 -1.76
CA LEU A 182 22.29 8.23 -1.80
C LEU A 182 23.63 8.23 -2.53
N GLU A 183 24.51 7.29 -2.19
CA GLU A 183 25.84 7.18 -2.82
C GLU A 183 25.75 6.95 -4.33
N ARG A 184 24.75 6.18 -4.77
CA ARG A 184 24.50 5.88 -6.19
C ARG A 184 23.61 6.90 -6.89
N ASP A 185 23.19 7.95 -6.19
CA ASP A 185 22.26 8.98 -6.67
C ASP A 185 20.98 8.41 -7.33
N ASN A 186 20.42 7.35 -6.75
CA ASN A 186 19.26 6.65 -7.32
C ASN A 186 18.04 6.60 -6.37
N ILE A 187 18.06 7.44 -5.34
CA ILE A 187 16.89 7.76 -4.52
C ILE A 187 16.67 9.27 -4.47
N ARG A 188 15.48 9.69 -4.06
CA ARG A 188 15.14 11.10 -3.84
C ARG A 188 14.13 11.23 -2.71
N PHE A 189 14.09 12.39 -2.09
CA PHE A 189 13.06 12.77 -1.12
C PHE A 189 12.10 13.78 -1.71
N SER A 190 11.00 14.04 -0.99
CA SER A 190 10.13 15.16 -1.30
C SER A 190 10.95 16.45 -1.36
N PRO A 191 10.74 17.32 -2.37
CA PRO A 191 11.42 18.61 -2.42
C PRO A 191 10.98 19.49 -1.27
N ASP A 192 11.80 20.48 -0.93
CA ASP A 192 11.41 21.53 0.00
C ASP A 192 10.12 22.22 -0.48
N PHE A 193 9.25 22.57 0.47
CA PHE A 193 8.01 23.23 0.15
C PHE A 193 8.25 24.66 -0.33
N GLY A 194 7.86 24.95 -1.57
CA GLY A 194 7.95 26.29 -2.16
C GLY A 194 8.10 26.25 -3.69
N PRO A 195 7.98 27.40 -4.37
CA PRO A 195 8.37 27.50 -5.76
C PRO A 195 9.87 27.23 -5.90
N ARG A 196 10.24 26.56 -7.00
CA ARG A 196 11.64 26.34 -7.37
C ARG A 196 12.31 27.65 -7.78
#